data_AF-A0AAU6R1V7-F1
#
_entry.id   AF-A0AAU6R1V7-F1
#
_cell.length_a   1.000
_cell.length_b   1.000
_cell.length_c   1.000
_cell.angle_alpha   90.00
_cell.angle_beta   90.00
_cell.angle_gamma   90.00
#
_symmetry.space_group_name_H-M   'P 1'
#
loop_
_entity.id
_entity.type
_entity.pdbx_description
1 polymer ?
#
loop_
_entity_poly.entity_id
_entity_poly.type
_entity_poly.pdbx_seq_one_letter_code
_entity_poly.pdbx_strand_id
1 'polypeptide(L)'
;MAIYLDDTQRKALARLAASWTWRTQWPTWALLVTIYGGWFGVATHARDLGLPLTTALLALLGAWYMSLQHELLHGHPTRSPLVNALLGFAPLAVWFPYRIYRDSHLQHHDDPHLTRPEHDPESYFVSHAVWVRAGWPIRALLTFRNTFIGRLLVGPAFAIAATGVDALAKIRRGDWRDVPVWLAHFAALAALTMWLQRACGIPAWLFIIGAGYASLALGSIRSFQEHRAAHAHEHRTVINEAAWFWRLLFLNNNYHLVHHDLPHVPWFALREVYETSRQQYVERSGGFLVQGYSEWLRLYAFAPVARPVHDNLSDFIQRNPPVSASFAGKLRGKFMEVIRRGELHEADLPATAERQTARQAL
;
A
#
# COMPACT_ATOMS: atom_id res chain seq x y z
N MET A 1 -11.27 13.39 3.57
CA MET A 1 -11.05 14.84 3.77
C MET A 1 -9.56 15.03 3.99
N ALA A 2 -8.92 16.06 3.42
CA ALA A 2 -7.48 16.23 3.61
C ALA A 2 -7.14 16.59 5.06
N ILE A 3 -6.22 15.83 5.67
CA ILE A 3 -5.69 16.04 6.99
C ILE A 3 -4.28 16.60 6.84
N TYR A 4 -4.08 17.83 7.32
CA TYR A 4 -2.78 18.46 7.36
C TYR A 4 -2.21 18.32 8.76
N LEU A 5 -0.90 18.08 8.87
CA LEU A 5 -0.22 18.02 10.17
C LEU A 5 -0.25 19.37 10.89
N ASP A 6 -0.01 20.45 10.14
CA ASP A 6 -0.04 21.83 10.62
C ASP A 6 -0.24 22.82 9.46
N ASP A 7 -0.34 24.11 9.78
CA ASP A 7 -0.48 25.18 8.78
C ASP A 7 0.78 25.39 7.94
N THR A 8 1.95 24.98 8.43
CA THR A 8 3.21 25.07 7.70
C THR A 8 3.20 24.10 6.52
N GLN A 9 2.80 22.84 6.77
CA GLN A 9 2.63 21.83 5.74
C GLN A 9 1.56 22.25 4.73
N ARG A 10 0.41 22.77 5.19
CA ARG A 10 -0.64 23.29 4.31
C ARG A 10 -0.11 24.37 3.36
N LYS A 11 0.64 25.34 3.87
CA LYS A 11 1.23 26.42 3.06
C LYS A 11 2.31 25.90 2.10
N ALA A 12 3.13 24.94 2.54
CA ALA A 12 4.14 24.30 1.70
C ALA A 12 3.50 23.56 0.52
N LEU A 13 2.45 22.77 0.79
CA LEU A 13 1.67 22.08 -0.24
C LEU A 13 1.02 23.05 -1.23
N ALA A 14 0.47 24.18 -0.76
CA ALA A 14 -0.08 25.20 -1.65
C ALA A 14 0.99 25.77 -2.61
N ARG A 15 2.23 25.95 -2.14
CA ARG A 15 3.36 26.38 -3.00
C ARG A 15 3.75 25.29 -3.99
N LEU A 16 3.84 24.04 -3.55
CA LEU A 16 4.13 22.90 -4.43
C LEU A 16 3.05 22.72 -5.50
N ALA A 17 1.79 22.89 -5.14
CA ALA A 17 0.65 22.82 -6.06
C ALA A 17 0.66 23.94 -7.12
N ALA A 18 1.31 25.07 -6.83
CA ALA A 18 1.50 26.16 -7.79
C ALA A 18 2.65 25.91 -8.77
N SER A 19 3.52 24.93 -8.50
CA SER A 19 4.65 24.59 -9.38
C SER A 19 4.18 24.13 -10.76
N TRP A 20 5.02 24.35 -11.77
CA TRP A 20 4.74 23.91 -13.13
C TRP A 20 4.48 22.41 -13.20
N THR A 21 5.32 21.61 -12.53
CA THR A 21 5.20 20.14 -12.49
C THR A 21 3.86 19.67 -11.95
N TRP A 22 3.39 20.24 -10.83
CA TRP A 22 2.09 19.87 -10.28
C TRP A 22 0.94 20.35 -11.18
N ARG A 23 1.01 21.58 -11.70
CA ARG A 23 -0.06 22.15 -12.52
C ARG A 23 -0.24 21.44 -13.86
N THR A 24 0.85 21.02 -14.49
CA THR A 24 0.79 20.32 -15.79
C THR A 24 0.60 18.83 -15.66
N GLN A 25 0.91 18.25 -14.48
CA GLN A 25 0.88 16.80 -14.26
C GLN A 25 1.72 16.04 -15.29
N TRP A 26 2.75 16.68 -15.86
CA TRP A 26 3.59 16.07 -16.90
C TRP A 26 4.21 14.73 -16.48
N PRO A 27 4.58 14.48 -15.20
CA PRO A 27 5.10 13.16 -14.83
C PRO A 27 4.04 12.07 -14.97
N THR A 28 2.78 12.37 -14.63
CA THR A 28 1.65 11.44 -14.78
C THR A 28 1.28 11.23 -16.24
N TRP A 29 1.38 12.26 -17.09
CA TRP A 29 1.24 12.11 -18.55
C TRP A 29 2.36 11.27 -19.17
N ALA A 30 3.62 11.51 -18.78
CA ALA A 30 4.76 10.71 -19.23
C ALA A 30 4.62 9.25 -18.77
N LEU A 31 4.15 9.04 -17.53
CA LEU A 31 3.85 7.73 -16.98
C LEU A 31 2.76 7.00 -17.80
N LEU A 32 1.66 7.70 -18.13
CA LEU A 32 0.59 7.17 -19.00
C LEU A 32 1.18 6.68 -20.32
N VAL A 33 1.93 7.52 -21.04
CA VAL A 33 2.56 7.16 -22.32
C VAL A 33 3.52 5.98 -22.15
N THR A 34 4.29 5.96 -21.06
CA THR A 34 5.26 4.89 -20.79
C THR A 34 4.59 3.55 -20.53
N ILE A 35 3.54 3.53 -19.71
CA ILE A 35 2.80 2.30 -19.38
C ILE A 35 2.06 1.79 -20.61
N TYR A 36 1.29 2.65 -21.30
CA TYR A 36 0.55 2.25 -22.49
C TYR A 36 1.50 1.83 -23.62
N GLY A 37 2.51 2.64 -23.93
CA GLY A 37 3.50 2.34 -24.96
C GLY A 37 4.30 1.07 -24.64
N GLY A 38 4.73 0.91 -23.39
CA GLY A 38 5.44 -0.28 -22.93
C GLY A 38 4.57 -1.53 -23.00
N TRP A 39 3.32 -1.46 -22.55
CA TRP A 39 2.41 -2.62 -22.52
C TRP A 39 2.07 -3.09 -23.93
N PHE A 40 1.65 -2.17 -24.81
CA PHE A 40 1.36 -2.51 -26.20
C PHE A 40 2.61 -2.88 -26.99
N GLY A 41 3.76 -2.25 -26.71
CA GLY A 41 5.04 -2.60 -27.30
C GLY A 41 5.50 -4.01 -26.95
N VAL A 42 5.40 -4.41 -25.68
CA VAL A 42 5.70 -5.79 -25.24
C VAL A 42 4.74 -6.78 -25.89
N ALA A 43 3.45 -6.45 -25.96
CA ALA A 43 2.46 -7.32 -26.58
C ALA A 43 2.74 -7.53 -28.08
N THR A 44 3.04 -6.48 -28.84
CA THR A 44 3.30 -6.61 -30.29
C THR A 44 4.59 -7.35 -30.62
N HIS A 45 5.59 -7.31 -29.73
CA HIS A 45 6.88 -8.01 -29.90
C HIS A 45 6.94 -9.35 -29.16
N ALA A 46 5.79 -9.92 -28.79
CA ALA A 46 5.72 -11.14 -27.99
C ALA A 46 6.40 -12.35 -28.65
N ARG A 47 6.42 -12.41 -29.99
CA ARG A 47 7.06 -13.49 -30.73
C ARG A 47 8.59 -13.46 -30.60
N ASP A 48 9.17 -12.27 -30.55
CA ASP A 48 10.62 -12.07 -30.45
C ASP A 48 11.09 -12.25 -28.99
N LEU A 49 10.28 -11.79 -28.03
CA LEU A 49 10.57 -11.88 -26.60
C LEU A 49 10.35 -13.30 -26.03
N GLY A 50 9.46 -14.07 -26.64
CA GLY A 50 8.99 -15.35 -26.12
C GLY A 50 7.96 -15.19 -25.00
N LEU A 51 7.00 -16.12 -24.97
CA LEU A 51 5.83 -16.05 -24.08
C LEU A 51 6.15 -15.89 -22.58
N PRO A 52 7.18 -16.55 -21.99
CA PRO A 52 7.48 -16.37 -20.57
C PRO A 52 7.89 -14.94 -20.21
N LEU A 53 8.81 -14.36 -21.00
CA LEU A 53 9.30 -13.00 -20.77
C LEU A 53 8.20 -11.97 -21.04
N THR A 54 7.44 -12.15 -22.13
CA THR A 54 6.26 -11.32 -22.42
C THR A 54 5.28 -11.34 -21.26
N THR A 55 4.96 -12.52 -20.72
CA THR A 55 4.01 -12.63 -19.59
C THR A 55 4.51 -11.91 -18.35
N ALA A 56 5.80 -12.06 -18.02
CA ALA A 56 6.41 -11.38 -16.86
C ALA A 56 6.41 -9.86 -17.02
N LEU A 57 6.75 -9.35 -18.21
CA LEU A 57 6.75 -7.92 -18.50
C LEU A 57 5.33 -7.33 -18.51
N LEU A 58 4.36 -8.03 -19.11
CA LEU A 58 2.95 -7.63 -19.06
C LEU A 58 2.40 -7.66 -17.63
N ALA A 59 2.81 -8.63 -16.80
CA ALA A 59 2.43 -8.68 -15.40
C ALA A 59 2.97 -7.45 -14.63
N LEU A 60 4.25 -7.11 -14.83
CA LEU A 60 4.89 -5.95 -14.23
C LEU A 60 4.23 -4.63 -14.68
N LEU A 61 4.01 -4.48 -15.98
CA LEU A 61 3.34 -3.30 -16.56
C LEU A 61 1.88 -3.22 -16.13
N GLY A 62 1.19 -4.35 -15.96
CA GLY A 62 -0.16 -4.41 -15.42
C GLY A 62 -0.22 -4.01 -13.95
N ALA A 63 0.77 -4.40 -13.14
CA ALA A 63 0.88 -3.94 -11.75
C ALA A 63 1.16 -2.43 -11.69
N TRP A 64 2.04 -1.92 -12.57
CA TRP A 64 2.30 -0.48 -12.68
C TRP A 64 1.07 0.29 -13.17
N TYR A 65 0.31 -0.29 -14.10
CA TYR A 65 -0.96 0.24 -14.57
C TYR A 65 -2.01 0.31 -13.46
N MET A 66 -2.07 -0.65 -12.55
CA MET A 66 -2.94 -0.56 -11.38
C MET A 66 -2.55 0.60 -10.45
N SER A 67 -1.25 0.82 -10.23
CA SER A 67 -0.79 2.00 -9.49
C SER A 67 -1.18 3.30 -10.20
N LEU A 68 -1.11 3.33 -11.53
CA LEU A 68 -1.60 4.45 -12.32
C LEU A 68 -3.14 4.59 -12.17
N GLN A 69 -3.91 3.51 -12.22
CA GLN A 69 -5.37 3.57 -11.99
C GLN A 69 -5.69 4.15 -10.60
N HIS A 70 -4.88 3.83 -9.58
CA HIS A 70 -4.97 4.44 -8.26
C HIS A 70 -4.71 5.96 -8.29
N GLU A 71 -3.69 6.41 -9.03
CA GLU A 71 -3.44 7.84 -9.22
C GLU A 71 -4.59 8.54 -9.96
N LEU A 72 -5.17 7.86 -10.97
CA LEU A 72 -6.28 8.38 -11.78
C LEU A 72 -7.56 8.60 -10.96
N LEU A 73 -7.86 7.67 -10.05
CA LEU A 73 -9.06 7.75 -9.20
C LEU A 73 -8.99 8.87 -8.17
N HIS A 74 -7.79 9.37 -7.85
CA HIS A 74 -7.56 10.49 -6.94
C HIS A 74 -7.56 11.86 -7.64
N GLY A 75 -7.87 11.90 -8.94
CA GLY A 75 -8.06 13.17 -9.66
C GLY A 75 -6.82 13.66 -10.39
N HIS A 76 -5.88 12.77 -10.71
CA HIS A 76 -4.72 13.05 -11.55
C HIS A 76 -4.84 12.31 -12.88
N PRO A 77 -4.22 12.77 -13.99
CA PRO A 77 -3.62 14.09 -14.16
C PRO A 77 -4.67 15.20 -14.35
N THR A 78 -5.96 14.88 -14.44
CA THR A 78 -7.01 15.88 -14.73
C THR A 78 -8.03 16.01 -13.61
N ARG A 79 -8.61 17.20 -13.49
CA ARG A 79 -9.75 17.46 -12.57
C ARG A 79 -11.06 16.81 -13.02
N SER A 80 -11.11 16.23 -14.22
CA SER A 80 -12.32 15.62 -14.77
C SER A 80 -12.35 14.12 -14.45
N PRO A 81 -13.26 13.65 -13.58
CA PRO A 81 -13.38 12.22 -13.28
C PRO A 81 -13.67 11.38 -14.53
N LEU A 82 -14.35 11.95 -15.53
CA LEU A 82 -14.65 11.28 -16.79
C LEU A 82 -13.37 11.04 -17.61
N VAL A 83 -12.51 12.07 -17.76
CA VAL A 83 -11.26 11.93 -18.51
C VAL A 83 -10.35 10.93 -17.83
N ASN A 84 -10.20 11.00 -16.50
CA ASN A 84 -9.39 10.03 -15.77
C ASN A 84 -9.97 8.61 -15.88
N ALA A 85 -11.30 8.46 -15.87
CA ALA A 85 -11.94 7.17 -16.09
C ALA A 85 -11.66 6.60 -17.49
N LEU A 86 -11.65 7.42 -18.54
CA LEU A 86 -11.27 6.99 -19.88
C LEU A 86 -9.80 6.56 -19.95
N LEU A 87 -8.90 7.28 -19.28
CA LEU A 87 -7.47 6.94 -19.20
C LEU A 87 -7.21 5.64 -18.43
N GLY A 88 -8.08 5.28 -17.47
CA GLY A 88 -7.97 4.08 -16.64
C GLY A 88 -8.88 2.93 -17.08
N PHE A 89 -9.66 3.09 -18.15
CA PHE A 89 -10.69 2.13 -18.57
C PHE A 89 -10.11 0.82 -19.14
N ALA A 90 -8.96 0.87 -19.80
CA ALA A 90 -8.41 -0.28 -20.51
C ALA A 90 -8.18 -1.47 -19.56
N PRO A 91 -8.58 -2.71 -19.93
CA PRO A 91 -8.50 -3.87 -19.05
C PRO A 91 -7.10 -4.51 -19.06
N LEU A 92 -6.04 -3.70 -18.97
CA LEU A 92 -4.64 -4.15 -19.06
C LEU A 92 -4.21 -5.05 -17.88
N ALA A 93 -4.87 -4.89 -16.73
CA ALA A 93 -4.72 -5.71 -15.53
C ALA A 93 -5.91 -6.69 -15.30
N VAL A 94 -6.76 -6.87 -16.32
CA VAL A 94 -7.81 -7.91 -16.42
C VAL A 94 -9.00 -7.80 -15.47
N TRP A 95 -8.79 -7.83 -14.15
CA TRP A 95 -9.82 -8.35 -13.23
C TRP A 95 -10.86 -7.35 -12.74
N PHE A 96 -10.48 -6.08 -12.58
CA PHE A 96 -11.34 -5.09 -11.94
C PHE A 96 -11.67 -3.92 -12.88
N PRO A 97 -12.97 -3.66 -13.15
CA PRO A 97 -13.37 -2.46 -13.87
C PRO A 97 -12.98 -1.21 -13.09
N TYR A 98 -12.44 -0.21 -13.79
CA TYR A 98 -11.91 1.01 -13.16
C TYR A 98 -12.89 1.68 -12.18
N ARG A 99 -14.16 1.81 -12.55
CA ARG A 99 -15.16 2.45 -11.67
C ARG A 99 -15.44 1.62 -10.41
N ILE A 100 -15.49 0.30 -10.53
CA ILE A 100 -15.70 -0.59 -9.36
C ILE A 100 -14.49 -0.50 -8.43
N TYR A 101 -13.28 -0.51 -9.00
CA TYR A 101 -12.05 -0.29 -8.23
C TYR A 101 -12.05 1.09 -7.55
N ARG A 102 -12.38 2.16 -8.27
CA ARG A 102 -12.50 3.52 -7.72
C ARG A 102 -13.48 3.58 -6.56
N ASP A 103 -14.70 3.11 -6.76
CA ASP A 103 -15.76 3.28 -5.76
C ASP A 103 -15.42 2.44 -4.50
N SER A 104 -14.84 1.25 -4.67
CA SER A 104 -14.30 0.43 -3.57
C SER A 104 -13.14 1.12 -2.85
N HIS A 105 -12.20 1.69 -3.58
CA HIS A 105 -11.03 2.32 -2.99
C HIS A 105 -11.38 3.65 -2.27
N LEU A 106 -12.32 4.43 -2.81
CA LEU A 106 -12.80 5.63 -2.12
C LEU A 106 -13.55 5.30 -0.81
N GLN A 107 -14.20 4.14 -0.74
CA GLN A 107 -14.76 3.63 0.52
C GLN A 107 -13.66 3.23 1.51
N HIS A 108 -12.54 2.69 1.02
CA HIS A 108 -11.37 2.34 1.84
C HIS A 108 -10.70 3.57 2.48
N HIS A 109 -10.79 4.76 1.88
CA HIS A 109 -10.33 6.03 2.45
C HIS A 109 -11.17 6.55 3.64
N ASP A 110 -12.11 5.77 4.16
CA ASP A 110 -12.82 6.06 5.40
C ASP A 110 -12.00 5.62 6.63
N ASP A 111 -10.98 6.43 6.97
CA ASP A 111 -9.98 6.15 8.01
C ASP A 111 -10.54 5.61 9.35
N PRO A 112 -11.63 6.17 9.94
CA PRO A 112 -12.21 5.65 11.17
C PRO A 112 -12.61 4.16 11.09
N HIS A 113 -12.98 3.69 9.90
CA HIS A 113 -13.44 2.32 9.65
C HIS A 113 -12.38 1.40 9.03
N LEU A 114 -11.17 1.89 8.74
CA LEU A 114 -10.06 1.07 8.27
C LEU A 114 -9.87 -0.18 9.13
N THR A 115 -9.55 -1.30 8.46
CA THR A 115 -9.41 -2.67 8.98
C THR A 115 -10.72 -3.37 9.38
N ARG A 116 -11.86 -2.66 9.49
CA ARG A 116 -13.13 -3.29 9.87
C ARG A 116 -13.72 -4.05 8.68
N PRO A 117 -13.86 -5.38 8.73
CA PRO A 117 -14.21 -6.20 7.57
C PRO A 117 -15.61 -5.91 6.99
N GLU A 118 -16.50 -5.32 7.78
CA GLU A 118 -17.86 -4.96 7.34
C GLU A 118 -17.92 -3.60 6.59
N HIS A 119 -16.87 -2.79 6.68
CA HIS A 119 -16.84 -1.41 6.17
C HIS A 119 -15.69 -1.15 5.20
N ASP A 120 -14.52 -1.74 5.46
CA ASP A 120 -13.31 -1.60 4.67
C ASP A 120 -13.22 -2.75 3.64
N PRO A 121 -13.44 -2.48 2.35
CA PRO A 121 -13.45 -3.51 1.31
C PRO A 121 -12.06 -4.08 1.02
N GLU A 122 -10.99 -3.41 1.47
CA GLU A 122 -9.60 -3.88 1.32
C GLU A 122 -9.09 -4.56 2.60
N SER A 123 -9.95 -4.68 3.63
CA SER A 123 -9.58 -5.36 4.87
C SER A 123 -9.25 -6.83 4.63
N TYR A 124 -8.09 -7.24 5.14
CA TYR A 124 -7.69 -8.64 5.18
C TYR A 124 -8.11 -9.33 6.48
N PHE A 125 -8.89 -8.65 7.32
CA PHE A 125 -9.54 -9.27 8.47
C PHE A 125 -10.90 -9.87 8.07
N VAL A 126 -11.44 -10.71 8.93
CA VAL A 126 -12.80 -11.22 8.86
C VAL A 126 -13.49 -10.97 10.19
N SER A 127 -14.82 -10.84 10.18
CA SER A 127 -15.57 -10.69 11.43
C SER A 127 -15.60 -11.98 12.22
N HIS A 128 -15.81 -11.86 13.53
CA HIS A 128 -15.93 -13.01 14.42
C HIS A 128 -17.00 -14.00 13.95
N ALA A 129 -18.13 -13.50 13.43
CA ALA A 129 -19.20 -14.34 12.89
C ALA A 129 -18.75 -15.15 11.67
N VAL A 130 -17.98 -14.56 10.75
CA VAL A 130 -17.40 -15.27 9.60
C VAL A 130 -16.40 -16.33 10.07
N TRP A 131 -15.55 -16.00 11.05
CA TRP A 131 -14.56 -16.93 11.59
C TRP A 131 -15.18 -18.15 12.27
N VAL A 132 -16.19 -17.95 13.12
CA VAL A 132 -16.87 -19.04 13.82
C VAL A 132 -17.57 -19.97 12.83
N ARG A 133 -18.20 -19.43 11.78
CA ARG A 133 -18.84 -20.23 10.71
C ARG A 133 -17.84 -20.92 9.78
N ALA A 134 -16.61 -20.41 9.68
CA ALA A 134 -15.59 -21.01 8.82
C ALA A 134 -15.11 -22.35 9.39
N GLY A 135 -15.15 -23.41 8.57
CA GLY A 135 -14.51 -24.68 8.89
C GLY A 135 -12.98 -24.59 8.89
N TRP A 136 -12.32 -25.63 9.39
CA TRP A 136 -10.86 -25.67 9.50
C TRP A 136 -10.10 -25.36 8.18
N PRO A 137 -10.55 -25.79 6.97
CA PRO A 137 -9.81 -25.51 5.74
C PRO A 137 -9.83 -24.02 5.38
N ILE A 138 -10.98 -23.37 5.58
CA ILE A 138 -11.14 -21.93 5.31
C ILE A 138 -10.34 -21.12 6.33
N ARG A 139 -10.34 -21.51 7.61
CA ARG A 139 -9.50 -20.87 8.63
C ARG A 139 -8.02 -20.97 8.31
N ALA A 140 -7.56 -22.15 7.86
CA ALA A 140 -6.19 -22.36 7.41
C ALA A 140 -5.86 -21.48 6.20
N LEU A 141 -6.76 -21.40 5.22
CA LEU A 141 -6.57 -20.57 4.03
C LEU A 141 -6.53 -19.06 4.36
N LEU A 142 -7.41 -18.59 5.24
CA LEU A 142 -7.40 -17.20 5.73
C LEU A 142 -6.11 -16.87 6.49
N THR A 143 -5.61 -17.82 7.28
CA THR A 143 -4.34 -17.67 8.01
C THR A 143 -3.17 -17.64 7.03
N PHE A 144 -3.17 -18.54 6.04
CA PHE A 144 -2.14 -18.59 5.01
C PHE A 144 -2.11 -17.30 4.18
N ARG A 145 -3.27 -16.78 3.77
CA ARG A 145 -3.40 -15.48 3.07
C ARG A 145 -2.76 -14.31 3.84
N ASN A 146 -2.72 -14.38 5.17
CA ASN A 146 -2.11 -13.37 6.02
C ASN A 146 -0.58 -13.53 6.17
N THR A 147 0.04 -14.50 5.50
CA THR A 147 1.49 -14.54 5.26
C THR A 147 1.82 -13.75 4.00
N PHE A 148 3.07 -13.29 3.84
CA PHE A 148 3.51 -12.58 2.64
C PHE A 148 3.39 -13.47 1.40
N ILE A 149 3.88 -14.72 1.45
CA ILE A 149 3.80 -15.65 0.32
C ILE A 149 2.33 -16.02 0.03
N GLY A 150 1.54 -16.28 1.05
CA GLY A 150 0.12 -16.56 0.86
C GLY A 150 -0.65 -15.37 0.30
N ARG A 151 -0.30 -14.13 0.68
CA ARG A 151 -0.88 -12.93 0.07
C ARG A 151 -0.64 -12.90 -1.45
N LEU A 152 0.57 -13.24 -1.92
CA LEU A 152 0.89 -13.26 -3.35
C LEU A 152 0.17 -14.40 -4.08
N LEU A 153 0.10 -15.58 -3.46
CA LEU A 153 -0.43 -16.78 -4.10
C LEU A 153 -1.95 -16.88 -4.08
N VAL A 154 -2.61 -16.52 -2.98
CA VAL A 154 -4.06 -16.66 -2.82
C VAL A 154 -4.79 -15.33 -2.66
N GLY A 155 -4.11 -14.24 -2.28
CA GLY A 155 -4.72 -12.92 -2.12
C GLY A 155 -5.50 -12.44 -3.35
N PRO A 156 -4.94 -12.52 -4.58
CA PRO A 156 -5.68 -12.16 -5.78
C PRO A 156 -6.96 -12.97 -5.99
N ALA A 157 -6.93 -14.28 -5.76
CA ALA A 157 -8.13 -15.12 -5.85
C ALA A 157 -9.22 -14.68 -4.85
N PHE A 158 -8.83 -14.30 -3.62
CA PHE A 158 -9.76 -13.72 -2.65
C PHE A 158 -10.36 -12.40 -3.13
N ALA A 159 -9.55 -11.49 -3.67
CA ALA A 159 -10.03 -10.20 -4.16
C ALA A 159 -11.01 -10.35 -5.35
N ILE A 160 -10.68 -11.23 -6.30
CA ILE A 160 -11.55 -11.58 -7.44
C ILE A 160 -12.86 -12.17 -6.95
N ALA A 161 -12.80 -13.15 -6.05
CA ALA A 161 -13.99 -13.81 -5.51
C ALA A 161 -14.87 -12.83 -4.71
N ALA A 162 -14.30 -12.02 -3.84
CA ALA A 162 -15.03 -11.04 -3.04
C ALA A 162 -15.76 -10.02 -3.93
N THR A 163 -15.07 -9.49 -4.95
CA THR A 163 -15.65 -8.55 -5.90
C THR A 163 -16.78 -9.19 -6.71
N GLY A 164 -16.60 -10.44 -7.17
CA GLY A 164 -17.64 -11.17 -7.90
C GLY A 164 -18.87 -11.48 -7.05
N VAL A 165 -18.66 -11.86 -5.78
CA VAL A 165 -19.75 -12.10 -4.82
C VAL A 165 -20.52 -10.82 -4.53
N ASP A 166 -19.84 -9.68 -4.31
CA ASP A 166 -20.50 -8.39 -4.11
C ASP A 166 -21.34 -7.97 -5.33
N ALA A 167 -20.76 -8.06 -6.54
CA ALA A 167 -21.45 -7.73 -7.78
C ALA A 167 -22.73 -8.57 -7.96
N LEU A 168 -22.66 -9.87 -7.70
CA LEU A 168 -23.82 -10.75 -7.79
C LEU A 168 -24.85 -10.48 -6.68
N ALA A 169 -24.39 -10.14 -5.48
CA ALA A 169 -25.28 -9.80 -4.36
C ALA A 169 -26.05 -8.50 -4.63
N LYS A 170 -25.42 -7.48 -5.24
CA LYS A 170 -26.08 -6.24 -5.69
C LYS A 170 -27.19 -6.55 -6.69
N ILE A 171 -26.88 -7.33 -7.73
CA ILE A 171 -27.86 -7.76 -8.74
C ILE A 171 -29.05 -8.50 -8.11
N ARG A 172 -28.79 -9.46 -7.21
CA ARG A 172 -29.84 -10.22 -6.51
C ARG A 172 -30.76 -9.35 -5.65
N ARG A 173 -30.25 -8.22 -5.12
CA ARG A 173 -31.03 -7.24 -4.37
C ARG A 173 -31.75 -6.22 -5.26
N GLY A 174 -31.66 -6.36 -6.59
CA GLY A 174 -32.29 -5.46 -7.56
C GLY A 174 -31.47 -4.21 -7.88
N ASP A 175 -30.20 -4.15 -7.46
CA ASP A 175 -29.30 -3.05 -7.80
C ASP A 175 -28.51 -3.37 -9.07
N TRP A 176 -28.94 -2.77 -10.18
CA TRP A 176 -28.37 -2.99 -11.51
C TRP A 176 -27.40 -1.88 -11.96
N ARG A 177 -27.07 -0.93 -11.08
CA ARG A 177 -26.28 0.28 -11.43
C ARG A 177 -24.89 -0.03 -11.98
N ASP A 178 -24.28 -1.12 -11.51
CA ASP A 178 -22.94 -1.54 -11.89
C ASP A 178 -22.90 -2.42 -13.15
N VAL A 179 -24.05 -2.94 -13.63
CA VAL A 179 -24.09 -3.88 -14.75
C VAL A 179 -23.53 -3.31 -16.06
N PRO A 180 -23.86 -2.08 -16.49
CA PRO A 180 -23.26 -1.50 -17.70
C PRO A 180 -21.75 -1.39 -17.62
N VAL A 181 -21.20 -1.14 -16.43
CA VAL A 181 -19.74 -1.05 -16.19
C VAL A 181 -19.10 -2.41 -16.40
N TRP A 182 -19.68 -3.46 -15.83
CA TRP A 182 -19.21 -4.84 -16.04
C TRP A 182 -19.30 -5.28 -17.49
N LEU A 183 -20.42 -4.99 -18.17
CA LEU A 183 -20.57 -5.33 -19.59
C LEU A 183 -19.54 -4.62 -20.46
N ALA A 184 -19.31 -3.32 -20.24
CA ALA A 184 -18.29 -2.56 -20.97
C ALA A 184 -16.88 -3.12 -20.73
N HIS A 185 -16.56 -3.47 -19.48
CA HIS A 185 -15.28 -4.08 -19.13
C HIS A 185 -15.08 -5.45 -19.79
N PHE A 186 -16.08 -6.33 -19.73
CA PHE A 186 -16.00 -7.65 -20.37
C PHE A 186 -15.93 -7.56 -21.90
N ALA A 187 -16.65 -6.62 -22.51
CA ALA A 187 -16.55 -6.38 -23.95
C ALA A 187 -15.14 -5.88 -24.34
N ALA A 188 -14.59 -4.92 -23.60
CA ALA A 188 -13.22 -4.44 -23.81
C ALA A 188 -12.18 -5.54 -23.59
N LEU A 189 -12.35 -6.37 -22.56
CA LEU A 189 -11.45 -7.48 -22.25
C LEU A 189 -11.53 -8.56 -23.35
N ALA A 190 -12.72 -8.88 -23.85
CA ALA A 190 -12.91 -9.80 -24.96
C ALA A 190 -12.23 -9.28 -26.25
N ALA A 191 -12.40 -7.99 -26.56
CA ALA A 191 -11.73 -7.37 -27.70
C ALA A 191 -10.19 -7.40 -27.55
N LEU A 192 -9.67 -7.04 -26.38
CA LEU A 192 -8.24 -7.04 -26.10
C LEU A 192 -7.65 -8.45 -26.16
N THR A 193 -8.27 -9.43 -25.50
CA THR A 193 -7.84 -10.84 -25.51
C THR A 193 -7.87 -11.44 -26.91
N MET A 194 -8.90 -11.12 -27.71
CA MET A 194 -8.97 -11.55 -29.11
C MET A 194 -7.83 -10.94 -29.94
N TRP A 195 -7.54 -9.65 -29.77
CA TRP A 195 -6.42 -9.00 -30.44
C TRP A 195 -5.07 -9.63 -30.04
N LEU A 196 -4.83 -9.81 -28.74
CA LEU A 196 -3.62 -10.47 -28.22
C LEU A 196 -3.43 -11.87 -28.82
N GLN A 197 -4.50 -12.65 -28.89
CA GLN A 197 -4.42 -14.01 -29.42
C GLN A 197 -4.18 -14.04 -30.94
N ARG A 198 -4.85 -13.17 -31.70
CA ARG A 198 -4.79 -13.18 -33.18
C ARG A 198 -3.59 -12.45 -33.75
N ALA A 199 -3.28 -11.26 -33.22
CA ALA A 199 -2.22 -10.41 -33.73
C ALA A 199 -0.87 -10.67 -33.04
N CYS A 200 -0.88 -10.78 -31.71
CA CYS A 200 0.36 -10.90 -30.92
C CYS A 200 0.81 -12.34 -30.69
N GLY A 201 -0.08 -13.33 -30.88
CA GLY A 201 0.21 -14.73 -30.59
C GLY A 201 0.29 -15.05 -29.09
N ILE A 202 -0.31 -14.20 -28.23
CA ILE A 202 -0.40 -14.43 -26.79
C ILE A 202 -1.71 -15.16 -26.49
N PRO A 203 -1.69 -16.41 -26.01
CA PRO A 203 -2.92 -17.14 -25.69
C PRO A 203 -3.76 -16.40 -24.64
N ALA A 204 -5.09 -16.38 -24.82
CA ALA A 204 -5.98 -15.66 -23.91
C ALA A 204 -5.84 -16.09 -22.44
N TRP A 205 -5.68 -17.39 -22.17
CA TRP A 205 -5.48 -17.89 -20.81
C TRP A 205 -4.17 -17.39 -20.18
N LEU A 206 -3.11 -17.24 -20.98
CA LEU A 206 -1.81 -16.77 -20.51
C LEU A 206 -1.88 -15.29 -20.16
N PHE A 207 -2.65 -14.50 -20.91
CA PHE A 207 -2.93 -13.12 -20.54
C PHE A 207 -3.81 -13.01 -19.29
N ILE A 208 -4.95 -13.71 -19.24
CA ILE A 208 -5.92 -13.59 -18.13
C ILE A 208 -5.33 -14.13 -16.82
N ILE A 209 -4.83 -15.36 -16.85
CA ILE A 209 -4.32 -16.05 -15.66
C ILE A 209 -2.86 -15.72 -15.45
N GLY A 210 -2.01 -15.83 -16.46
CA GLY A 210 -0.57 -15.55 -16.31
C GLY A 210 -0.30 -14.10 -15.97
N ALA A 211 -0.53 -13.18 -16.91
CA ALA A 211 -0.23 -11.77 -16.70
C ALA A 211 -1.20 -11.11 -15.70
N GLY A 212 -2.51 -11.30 -15.87
CA GLY A 212 -3.53 -10.66 -15.04
C GLY A 212 -3.45 -11.05 -13.56
N TYR A 213 -3.34 -12.34 -13.24
CA TYR A 213 -3.18 -12.77 -11.85
C TYR A 213 -1.83 -12.30 -11.27
N ALA A 214 -0.75 -12.39 -12.04
CA ALA A 214 0.56 -11.95 -11.59
C ALA A 214 0.62 -10.43 -11.35
N SER A 215 -0.11 -9.61 -12.13
CA SER A 215 -0.26 -8.18 -11.85
C SER A 215 -0.91 -7.93 -10.50
N LEU A 216 -2.01 -8.64 -10.18
CA LEU A 216 -2.63 -8.55 -8.86
C LEU A 216 -1.71 -9.04 -7.74
N ALA A 217 -0.96 -10.12 -7.97
CA ALA A 217 0.00 -10.64 -7.00
C ALA A 217 1.11 -9.61 -6.72
N LEU A 218 1.70 -9.00 -7.75
CA LEU A 218 2.69 -7.93 -7.60
C LEU A 218 2.10 -6.70 -6.90
N GLY A 219 0.88 -6.28 -7.28
CA GLY A 219 0.15 -5.21 -6.60
C GLY A 219 -0.10 -5.54 -5.12
N SER A 220 -0.29 -6.82 -4.79
CA SER A 220 -0.52 -7.26 -3.42
C SER A 220 0.69 -7.08 -2.50
N ILE A 221 1.91 -6.92 -3.05
CA ILE A 221 3.11 -6.55 -2.28
C ILE A 221 2.91 -5.18 -1.61
N ARG A 222 2.37 -4.20 -2.36
CA ARG A 222 2.06 -2.86 -1.85
C ARG A 222 1.07 -2.91 -0.71
N SER A 223 -0.05 -3.62 -0.93
CA SER A 223 -1.16 -3.72 0.03
C SER A 223 -0.88 -4.65 1.21
N PHE A 224 0.22 -5.41 1.19
CA PHE A 224 0.54 -6.32 2.27
C PHE A 224 0.83 -5.51 3.53
N GLN A 225 0.03 -5.67 4.59
CA GLN A 225 0.23 -4.96 5.85
C GLN A 225 0.28 -3.43 5.69
N GLU A 226 -0.42 -2.86 4.70
CA GLU A 226 -0.55 -1.41 4.58
C GLU A 226 -1.42 -0.82 5.71
N HIS A 227 -2.28 -1.68 6.29
CA HIS A 227 -2.99 -1.40 7.53
C HIS A 227 -2.75 -2.41 8.64
N ARG A 228 -2.86 -1.98 9.89
CA ARG A 228 -2.88 -2.80 11.10
C ARG A 228 -4.07 -2.45 11.98
N ALA A 229 -4.52 -3.39 12.81
CA ALA A 229 -5.49 -3.08 13.84
C ALA A 229 -4.82 -2.20 14.92
N ALA A 230 -5.40 -1.03 15.20
CA ALA A 230 -4.94 -0.11 16.25
C ALA A 230 -6.12 0.74 16.77
N HIS A 231 -6.03 1.22 18.02
CA HIS A 231 -7.11 2.01 18.64
C HIS A 231 -7.30 3.34 17.90
N ALA A 232 -6.24 4.16 17.87
CA ALA A 232 -6.18 5.38 17.08
C ALA A 232 -6.15 5.06 15.58
N HIS A 233 -6.95 5.76 14.77
CA HIS A 233 -7.09 5.44 13.35
C HIS A 233 -5.83 5.81 12.56
N GLU A 234 -5.16 6.89 12.95
CA GLU A 234 -3.88 7.35 12.42
C GLU A 234 -2.76 6.31 12.63
N HIS A 235 -2.86 5.46 13.65
CA HIS A 235 -1.90 4.38 13.90
C HIS A 235 -2.14 3.15 13.01
N ARG A 236 -3.24 3.11 12.26
CA ARG A 236 -3.60 1.95 11.45
C ARG A 236 -2.86 1.91 10.13
N THR A 237 -2.34 3.02 9.63
CA THR A 237 -1.79 3.10 8.27
C THR A 237 -0.27 3.19 8.28
N VAL A 238 0.37 2.39 7.43
CA VAL A 238 1.84 2.25 7.40
C VAL A 238 2.53 3.45 6.75
N ILE A 239 3.78 3.66 7.15
CA ILE A 239 4.80 4.33 6.35
C ILE A 239 5.87 3.30 5.98
N ASN A 240 6.10 3.08 4.69
CA ASN A 240 7.10 2.14 4.20
C ASN A 240 8.19 2.89 3.42
N GLU A 241 9.40 2.93 3.96
CA GLU A 241 10.59 3.54 3.35
C GLU A 241 11.22 2.58 2.33
N ALA A 242 10.52 2.39 1.21
CA ALA A 242 10.91 1.43 0.20
C ALA A 242 12.02 1.95 -0.74
N ALA A 243 12.76 1.00 -1.33
CA ALA A 243 13.76 1.29 -2.36
C ALA A 243 13.13 1.92 -3.61
N TRP A 244 13.97 2.61 -4.41
CA TRP A 244 13.54 3.41 -5.57
C TRP A 244 12.67 2.63 -6.56
N PHE A 245 12.97 1.35 -6.81
CA PHE A 245 12.20 0.51 -7.72
C PHE A 245 10.75 0.39 -7.29
N TRP A 246 10.51 0.07 -6.01
CA TRP A 246 9.16 -0.06 -5.45
C TRP A 246 8.43 1.27 -5.41
N ARG A 247 9.15 2.35 -5.12
CA ARG A 247 8.61 3.70 -5.16
C ARG A 247 8.15 4.11 -6.55
N LEU A 248 8.83 3.65 -7.61
CA LEU A 248 8.37 3.88 -8.97
C LEU A 248 7.20 2.97 -9.33
N LEU A 249 7.28 1.68 -9.01
CA LEU A 249 6.24 0.70 -9.35
C LEU A 249 4.90 1.02 -8.66
N PHE A 250 4.95 1.48 -7.41
CA PHE A 250 3.78 1.82 -6.60
C PHE A 250 3.54 3.32 -6.49
N LEU A 251 4.20 4.13 -7.33
CA LEU A 251 3.99 5.58 -7.41
C LEU A 251 4.04 6.26 -6.03
N ASN A 252 5.09 5.98 -5.26
CA ASN A 252 5.31 6.45 -3.88
C ASN A 252 4.16 6.16 -2.89
N ASN A 253 3.17 5.34 -3.26
CA ASN A 253 2.05 5.00 -2.39
C ASN A 253 2.46 4.10 -1.20
N ASN A 254 3.74 3.68 -1.15
CA ASN A 254 4.37 3.11 0.04
C ASN A 254 4.41 4.11 1.23
N TYR A 255 4.29 5.42 1.01
CA TYR A 255 4.06 6.42 2.05
C TYR A 255 2.55 6.49 2.37
N HIS A 256 1.94 5.34 2.64
CA HIS A 256 0.47 5.16 2.61
C HIS A 256 -0.26 6.07 3.60
N LEU A 257 0.30 6.33 4.79
CA LEU A 257 -0.30 7.29 5.73
C LEU A 257 -0.35 8.72 5.16
N VAL A 258 0.71 9.15 4.48
CA VAL A 258 0.73 10.47 3.82
C VAL A 258 -0.33 10.54 2.73
N HIS A 259 -0.51 9.43 2.01
CA HIS A 259 -1.55 9.32 0.99
C HIS A 259 -2.97 9.37 1.58
N HIS A 260 -3.25 8.66 2.68
CA HIS A 260 -4.54 8.73 3.39
C HIS A 260 -4.83 10.13 3.93
N ASP A 261 -3.84 10.76 4.55
CA ASP A 261 -3.98 12.14 5.05
C ASP A 261 -4.18 13.13 3.89
N LEU A 262 -3.49 12.95 2.76
CA LEU A 262 -3.46 13.89 1.65
C LEU A 262 -3.69 13.22 0.28
N PRO A 263 -4.90 12.68 0.00
CA PRO A 263 -5.16 11.84 -1.18
C PRO A 263 -5.04 12.58 -2.52
N HIS A 264 -5.11 13.91 -2.50
CA HIS A 264 -5.01 14.80 -3.67
C HIS A 264 -3.58 15.21 -4.01
N VAL A 265 -2.58 14.73 -3.25
CA VAL A 265 -1.17 14.96 -3.53
C VAL A 265 -0.74 13.97 -4.61
N PRO A 266 -0.22 14.44 -5.76
CA PRO A 266 0.17 13.56 -6.83
C PRO A 266 1.36 12.72 -6.41
N TRP A 267 1.44 11.51 -6.97
CA TRP A 267 2.43 10.52 -6.59
C TRP A 267 3.88 11.01 -6.56
N PHE A 268 4.26 11.92 -7.47
CA PHE A 268 5.63 12.43 -7.58
C PHE A 268 6.01 13.40 -6.43
N ALA A 269 5.02 13.96 -5.71
CA ALA A 269 5.24 14.87 -4.60
C ALA A 269 5.18 14.18 -3.22
N LEU A 270 4.56 12.99 -3.11
CA LEU A 270 4.35 12.28 -1.84
C LEU A 270 5.63 12.12 -1.01
N ARG A 271 6.76 11.76 -1.66
CA ARG A 271 8.02 11.61 -0.94
C ARG A 271 8.50 12.94 -0.35
N GLU A 272 8.48 14.02 -1.11
CA GLU A 272 8.95 15.32 -0.61
C GLU A 272 8.16 15.77 0.61
N VAL A 273 6.83 15.56 0.57
CA VAL A 273 5.92 15.82 1.69
C VAL A 273 6.27 14.97 2.90
N TYR A 274 6.52 13.67 2.69
CA TYR A 274 6.97 12.78 3.76
C TYR A 274 8.30 13.23 4.37
N GLU A 275 9.34 13.42 3.55
CA GLU A 275 10.71 13.72 4.02
C GLU A 275 10.74 15.05 4.80
N THR A 276 9.96 16.06 4.36
CA THR A 276 9.87 17.36 5.03
C THR A 276 9.27 17.26 6.44
N SER A 277 8.30 16.37 6.64
CA SER A 277 7.58 16.19 7.91
C SER A 277 7.76 14.78 8.49
N ARG A 278 8.91 14.13 8.21
CA ARG A 278 9.13 12.71 8.47
C ARG A 278 8.84 12.32 9.92
N GLN A 279 9.42 13.07 10.85
CA GLN A 279 9.26 12.79 12.28
C GLN A 279 7.80 12.86 12.72
N GLN A 280 7.08 13.91 12.32
CA GLN A 280 5.68 14.11 12.65
C GLN A 280 4.80 12.97 12.10
N TYR A 281 5.06 12.50 10.87
CA TYR A 281 4.34 11.37 10.29
C TYR A 281 4.65 10.03 11.00
N VAL A 282 5.89 9.81 11.43
CA VAL A 282 6.26 8.61 12.22
C VAL A 282 5.59 8.63 13.60
N GLU A 283 5.52 9.79 14.25
CA GLU A 283 4.79 9.96 15.51
C GLU A 283 3.29 9.72 15.31
N ARG A 284 2.71 10.33 14.27
CA ARG A 284 1.29 10.17 13.89
C ARG A 284 0.92 8.74 13.53
N SER A 285 1.83 7.95 12.95
CA SER A 285 1.57 6.53 12.65
C SER A 285 1.66 5.62 13.89
N GLY A 286 1.98 6.17 15.06
CA GLY A 286 2.28 5.38 16.26
C GLY A 286 3.46 4.44 16.04
N GLY A 287 4.48 4.91 15.30
CA GLY A 287 5.66 4.15 14.94
C GLY A 287 5.41 3.00 13.96
N PHE A 288 4.34 3.05 13.14
CA PHE A 288 4.09 2.05 12.09
C PHE A 288 4.98 2.31 10.87
N LEU A 289 6.29 2.18 11.07
CA LEU A 289 7.32 2.41 10.08
C LEU A 289 7.96 1.08 9.66
N VAL A 290 8.23 0.92 8.36
CA VAL A 290 8.85 -0.29 7.80
C VAL A 290 9.97 0.12 6.83
N GLN A 291 11.11 -0.58 6.87
CA GLN A 291 12.28 -0.35 6.03
C GLN A 291 12.22 -1.17 4.73
N GLY A 292 11.19 -0.92 3.92
CA GLY A 292 11.02 -1.57 2.64
C GLY A 292 10.28 -2.91 2.72
N TYR A 293 9.75 -3.34 1.58
CA TYR A 293 9.02 -4.61 1.44
C TYR A 293 9.86 -5.87 1.75
N SER A 294 11.20 -5.76 1.69
CA SER A 294 12.09 -6.87 2.05
C SER A 294 12.06 -7.19 3.55
N GLU A 295 11.77 -6.22 4.40
CA GLU A 295 11.57 -6.45 5.83
C GLU A 295 10.34 -7.33 6.06
N TRP A 296 9.22 -7.01 5.42
CA TRP A 296 8.02 -7.86 5.48
C TRP A 296 8.24 -9.24 4.91
N LEU A 297 8.96 -9.37 3.79
CA LEU A 297 9.30 -10.67 3.26
C LEU A 297 10.10 -11.49 4.28
N ARG A 298 11.10 -10.90 4.95
CA ARG A 298 11.91 -11.61 5.95
C ARG A 298 11.10 -12.03 7.18
N LEU A 299 10.25 -11.13 7.69
CA LEU A 299 9.49 -11.36 8.91
C LEU A 299 8.27 -12.26 8.69
N TYR A 300 7.62 -12.14 7.54
CA TYR A 300 6.29 -12.69 7.30
C TYR A 300 6.19 -13.56 6.05
N ALA A 301 7.29 -14.01 5.44
CA ALA A 301 7.25 -14.97 4.32
C ALA A 301 6.24 -16.10 4.57
N PHE A 302 6.35 -16.74 5.74
CA PHE A 302 5.48 -17.85 6.16
C PHE A 302 4.86 -17.66 7.54
N ALA A 303 5.18 -16.57 8.24
CA ALA A 303 4.52 -16.20 9.49
C ALA A 303 3.34 -15.26 9.20
N PRO A 304 2.15 -15.50 9.78
CA PRO A 304 1.01 -14.61 9.57
C PRO A 304 1.26 -13.27 10.25
N VAL A 305 1.05 -12.18 9.52
CA VAL A 305 1.28 -10.81 10.02
C VAL A 305 0.27 -10.40 11.09
N ALA A 306 -0.96 -10.92 10.98
CA ALA A 306 -2.02 -10.73 11.95
C ALA A 306 -2.94 -11.95 11.98
N ARG A 307 -3.62 -12.15 13.11
CA ARG A 307 -4.72 -13.10 13.19
C ARG A 307 -5.82 -12.66 12.22
N PRO A 308 -6.49 -13.60 11.52
CA PRO A 308 -7.53 -13.23 10.56
C PRO A 308 -8.74 -12.52 11.18
N VAL A 309 -9.02 -12.71 12.47
CA VAL A 309 -10.18 -12.09 13.13
C VAL A 309 -9.86 -10.65 13.51
N HIS A 310 -10.77 -9.72 13.19
CA HIS A 310 -10.73 -8.35 13.71
C HIS A 310 -11.20 -8.37 15.17
N ASP A 311 -10.27 -8.58 16.10
CA ASP A 311 -10.56 -8.63 17.55
C ASP A 311 -10.76 -7.22 18.14
N ASN A 312 -11.54 -7.15 19.23
CA ASN A 312 -11.58 -5.95 20.08
C ASN A 312 -10.20 -5.80 20.73
N LEU A 313 -9.50 -4.71 20.43
CA LEU A 313 -8.06 -4.46 20.65
C LEU A 313 -7.56 -4.51 22.12
N SER A 314 -8.39 -4.96 23.05
CA SER A 314 -8.09 -5.03 24.49
C SER A 314 -6.95 -6.00 24.83
N ASP A 315 -6.72 -7.05 24.03
CA ASP A 315 -5.73 -8.10 24.32
C ASP A 315 -4.40 -7.97 23.55
N PHE A 316 -4.26 -7.01 22.62
CA PHE A 316 -3.16 -7.02 21.63
C PHE A 316 -1.94 -6.14 21.97
N ILE A 317 -1.90 -5.50 23.15
CA ILE A 317 -0.89 -4.47 23.47
C ILE A 317 0.56 -5.01 23.57
N GLN A 318 0.81 -6.31 23.69
CA GLN A 318 2.14 -6.80 24.07
C GLN A 318 3.08 -7.33 22.97
N ARG A 319 2.75 -7.27 21.67
CA ARG A 319 3.64 -7.85 20.63
C ARG A 319 3.89 -7.00 19.39
N ASN A 320 4.04 -5.68 19.55
CA ASN A 320 4.77 -4.89 18.56
C ASN A 320 6.11 -4.50 19.18
N PRO A 321 7.21 -5.24 18.93
CA PRO A 321 8.51 -4.63 19.15
C PRO A 321 8.60 -3.42 18.21
N PRO A 322 9.19 -2.29 18.64
CA PRO A 322 9.46 -1.18 17.74
C PRO A 322 10.27 -1.70 16.55
N VAL A 323 9.63 -1.72 15.39
CA VAL A 323 10.24 -2.09 14.10
C VAL A 323 11.15 -0.94 13.70
N SER A 324 12.31 -0.88 14.36
CA SER A 324 13.49 -0.04 14.12
C SER A 324 14.42 0.06 15.34
N ALA A 325 14.24 -0.72 16.41
CA ALA A 325 15.22 -0.75 17.52
C ALA A 325 16.49 -1.58 17.25
N SER A 326 16.64 -2.19 16.07
CA SER A 326 17.78 -3.10 15.79
C SER A 326 19.06 -2.41 15.28
N PHE A 327 19.07 -1.10 15.01
CA PHE A 327 20.29 -0.42 14.51
C PHE A 327 20.92 0.57 15.50
N ALA A 328 20.17 1.08 16.48
CA ALA A 328 20.69 1.98 17.51
C ALA A 328 21.48 1.25 18.62
N GLY A 329 21.25 -0.05 18.82
CA GLY A 329 21.89 -0.84 19.89
C GLY A 329 23.36 -1.19 19.65
N LYS A 330 23.85 -1.14 18.40
CA LYS A 330 25.25 -1.51 18.07
C LYS A 330 26.24 -0.35 18.04
N LEU A 331 25.78 0.90 18.10
CA LEU A 331 26.66 2.09 18.15
C LEU A 331 26.87 2.63 19.57
N ARG A 332 25.99 2.30 20.54
CA ARG A 332 26.20 2.65 21.96
C ARG A 332 27.07 1.67 22.73
N GLY A 333 27.13 0.40 22.32
CA GLY A 333 27.92 -0.64 22.99
C GLY A 333 29.43 -0.54 22.78
N LYS A 334 29.91 0.11 21.72
CA LYS A 334 31.35 0.22 21.42
C LYS A 334 32.04 1.47 21.98
N PHE A 335 31.28 2.47 22.45
CA PHE A 335 31.85 3.70 23.06
C PHE A 335 31.92 3.65 24.59
N MET A 336 31.28 2.67 25.24
CA MET A 336 31.25 2.53 26.70
C MET A 336 32.17 1.40 27.24
N GLU A 337 32.88 0.69 26.37
CA GLU A 337 33.75 -0.43 26.76
C GLU A 337 35.25 -0.08 26.75
N VAL A 338 35.60 1.16 26.37
CA VAL A 338 37.01 1.64 26.35
C VAL A 338 37.35 2.56 27.54
N ILE A 339 36.38 2.94 28.38
CA ILE A 339 36.61 3.74 29.59
C ILE A 339 36.07 3.00 30.81
N ARG A 340 36.53 1.77 31.04
CA ARG A 340 36.33 1.06 32.32
C ARG A 340 37.31 -0.11 32.50
N ARG A 341 38.60 0.14 32.29
CA ARG A 341 39.66 -0.74 32.80
C ARG A 341 40.83 0.13 33.24
N GLY A 342 40.86 0.39 34.54
CA GLY A 342 41.89 1.18 35.19
C GLY A 342 41.41 1.65 36.56
N GLU A 343 41.16 0.71 37.47
CA GLU A 343 41.19 1.01 38.91
C GLU A 343 42.45 0.37 39.48
N LEU A 344 43.28 1.17 40.15
CA LEU A 344 43.70 0.99 41.55
C LEU A 344 44.80 2.02 41.88
N HIS A 345 44.51 2.96 42.78
CA HIS A 345 45.15 3.02 44.11
C HIS A 345 44.54 4.12 45.00
N GLU A 346 44.35 3.76 46.27
CA GLU A 346 43.97 4.61 47.42
C GLU A 346 44.95 5.77 47.68
N ALA A 347 44.43 6.89 48.19
CA ALA A 347 44.86 7.49 49.48
C ALA A 347 44.09 8.79 49.80
N ASP A 348 43.66 8.86 51.08
CA ASP A 348 43.52 10.04 51.95
C ASP A 348 42.37 11.08 51.79
N LEU A 349 41.51 11.06 52.81
CA LEU A 349 40.65 12.14 53.35
C LEU A 349 41.50 13.27 53.99
N PRO A 350 41.01 14.50 54.33
CA PRO A 350 39.66 14.76 54.88
C PRO A 350 38.92 16.09 54.58
N ALA A 351 37.61 16.02 54.84
CA ALA A 351 36.65 17.00 55.40
C ALA A 351 36.84 18.54 55.26
N THR A 352 35.75 19.25 54.90
CA THR A 352 35.06 20.24 55.77
C THR A 352 33.84 20.90 55.11
N ALA A 353 32.80 21.14 55.94
CA ALA A 353 31.85 22.28 55.99
C ALA A 353 31.03 22.66 54.73
N GLU A 354 29.82 23.21 54.77
CA GLU A 354 28.68 23.39 55.68
C GLU A 354 27.66 24.19 54.81
N ARG A 355 26.34 24.03 55.03
CA ARG A 355 25.29 25.10 54.91
C ARG A 355 25.08 25.76 53.51
N GLN A 356 23.92 26.26 53.08
CA GLN A 356 22.54 26.41 53.56
C GLN A 356 21.73 26.95 52.34
N THR A 357 20.40 26.71 52.32
CA THR A 357 19.28 27.61 51.87
C THR A 357 19.52 28.68 50.77
N ALA A 358 18.59 29.08 49.90
CA ALA A 358 17.19 28.82 49.61
C ALA A 358 16.78 29.73 48.43
N ARG A 359 15.64 29.41 47.80
CA ARG A 359 14.63 30.33 47.22
C ARG A 359 14.93 31.27 46.03
N GLN A 360 14.14 31.02 44.99
CA GLN A 360 13.18 31.91 44.29
C GLN A 360 13.64 33.09 43.42
N ALA A 361 12.95 33.14 42.28
CA ALA A 361 12.48 34.29 41.49
C ALA A 361 13.45 34.93 40.48
N LEU A 362 13.29 34.59 39.20
CA LEU A 362 12.55 35.39 38.20
C LEU A 362 12.25 34.56 36.95
#